data_AF-A0A2N1XP90-F1
#
_entry.id   AF-A0A2N1XP90-F1
#
_cell.length_a   1.000
_cell.length_b   1.000
_cell.length_c   1.000
_cell.angle_alpha   90.00
_cell.angle_beta   90.00
_cell.angle_gamma   90.00
#
_symmetry.space_group_name_H-M   'P 1'
#
loop_
_entity.id
_entity.type
_entity.pdbx_description
1 polymer ?
#
loop_
_entity_poly.entity_id
_entity_poly.type
_entity_poly.pdbx_seq_one_letter_code
_entity_poly.pdbx_strand_id
1 'polypeptide(L)'
;MADGELLVIASGGLVQDAIKIYGLRWEIETLFGYLKGRGFKLEETRVVGYLRIKKLLVLPVIAFCWTHKVGDWMHDCVLPIKVKTHRRKAQSIFRYGLAWIGLYPF
;
A
#
# COMPACT_ATOMS: atom_id res chain seq x y z
N MET A 1 -6.73 -14.22 -6.17
CA MET A 1 -8.07 -14.68 -5.75
C MET A 1 -7.97 -16.15 -5.40
N ALA A 2 -8.34 -16.53 -4.18
CA ALA A 2 -8.18 -17.89 -3.68
C ALA A 2 -9.37 -18.30 -2.76
N ASP A 3 -10.47 -17.56 -2.79
CA ASP A 3 -11.51 -17.66 -1.77
C ASP A 3 -12.93 -17.60 -2.37
N GLY A 4 -13.21 -18.40 -3.40
CA GLY A 4 -14.58 -18.66 -3.89
C GLY A 4 -15.45 -17.49 -4.39
N GLU A 5 -15.02 -16.24 -4.25
CA GLU A 5 -15.80 -15.05 -4.59
C GLU A 5 -15.80 -14.77 -6.10
N LEU A 6 -16.98 -14.45 -6.63
CA LEU A 6 -17.20 -14.07 -8.02
C LEU A 6 -16.76 -12.62 -8.26
N LEU A 7 -15.79 -12.41 -9.17
CA LEU A 7 -15.42 -11.10 -9.70
C LEU A 7 -16.02 -10.92 -11.09
N VAL A 8 -16.85 -9.90 -11.26
CA VAL A 8 -17.36 -9.48 -12.56
C VAL A 8 -16.67 -8.17 -12.98
N ILE A 9 -16.07 -8.16 -14.17
CA ILE A 9 -15.43 -6.97 -14.75
C ILE A 9 -16.21 -6.58 -16.00
N ALA A 10 -16.73 -5.37 -16.04
CA ALA A 10 -17.34 -4.78 -17.22
C ALA A 10 -16.35 -3.85 -17.92
N SER A 11 -16.18 -4.00 -19.24
CA SER A 11 -15.28 -3.18 -20.06
C SER A 11 -16.03 -2.74 -21.32
N GLY A 12 -15.78 -1.51 -21.80
CA GLY A 12 -16.38 -0.95 -23.02
C GLY A 12 -15.82 -1.53 -24.33
N GLY A 13 -14.88 -2.47 -24.26
CA GLY A 13 -14.28 -3.15 -25.40
C GLY A 13 -13.47 -4.37 -24.99
N LEU A 14 -12.93 -5.10 -25.97
CA LEU A 14 -12.08 -6.27 -25.75
C LEU A 14 -10.72 -5.82 -25.19
N VAL A 15 -10.54 -5.93 -23.88
CA VAL A 15 -9.29 -5.59 -23.21
C VAL A 15 -8.57 -6.88 -22.87
N GLN A 16 -7.43 -7.12 -23.52
CA GLN A 16 -6.54 -8.21 -23.10
C GLN A 16 -6.07 -7.95 -21.67
N ASP A 17 -5.97 -9.02 -20.87
CA ASP A 17 -5.55 -8.93 -19.47
C ASP A 17 -6.43 -8.02 -18.58
N ALA A 18 -7.71 -7.82 -18.90
CA ALA A 18 -8.65 -6.98 -18.14
C ALA A 18 -8.63 -7.25 -16.63
N ILE A 19 -8.50 -8.53 -16.22
CA ILE A 19 -8.38 -8.93 -14.82
C ILE A 19 -7.10 -8.39 -14.16
N LYS A 20 -5.96 -8.48 -14.85
CA LYS A 20 -4.68 -7.97 -14.32
C LYS A 20 -4.71 -6.45 -14.21
N ILE A 21 -5.24 -5.77 -15.23
CA ILE A 21 -5.38 -4.31 -15.24
C ILE A 21 -6.29 -3.85 -14.11
N TYR A 22 -7.43 -4.52 -13.92
CA TYR A 22 -8.32 -4.24 -12.80
C TYR A 22 -7.64 -4.50 -11.44
N GLY A 23 -6.75 -5.50 -11.37
CA GLY A 23 -5.92 -5.76 -10.20
C GLY A 23 -5.06 -4.58 -9.75
N LEU A 24 -4.58 -3.73 -10.67
CA LEU A 24 -3.80 -2.54 -10.34
C LEU A 24 -4.59 -1.53 -9.50
N ARG A 25 -5.92 -1.52 -9.61
CA ARG A 25 -6.80 -0.68 -8.77
C ARG A 25 -6.59 -0.94 -7.27
N TRP A 26 -6.36 -2.20 -6.89
CA TRP A 26 -6.16 -2.59 -5.48
C TRP A 26 -4.91 -1.96 -4.86
N GLU A 27 -3.91 -1.63 -5.67
CA GLU A 27 -2.70 -0.96 -5.21
C GLU A 27 -3.01 0.46 -4.73
N ILE A 28 -3.88 1.17 -5.44
CA ILE A 28 -4.31 2.52 -5.08
C ILE A 28 -5.11 2.49 -3.76
N GLU A 29 -6.01 1.53 -3.58
CA GLU A 29 -6.75 1.36 -2.32
C GLU A 29 -5.81 1.04 -1.14
N THR A 30 -4.76 0.25 -1.42
CA THR A 30 -3.74 -0.08 -0.44
C THR A 30 -2.93 1.17 -0.04
N LEU A 31 -2.47 1.96 -1.01
CA LEU A 31 -1.80 3.24 -0.82
C LEU A 31 -2.64 4.19 0.03
N PHE A 32 -3.90 4.43 -0.35
CA PHE A 32 -4.78 5.31 0.42
C PHE A 32 -5.02 4.78 1.84
N GLY A 33 -5.12 3.47 2.02
CA GLY A 33 -5.22 2.87 3.35
C GLY A 33 -3.99 3.14 4.23
N TYR A 34 -2.78 3.21 3.66
CA TYR A 34 -1.56 3.56 4.40
C TYR A 34 -1.40 5.05 4.67
N LEU A 35 -1.85 5.91 3.75
CA LEU A 35 -1.88 7.36 3.99
C LEU A 35 -2.88 7.74 5.09
N LYS A 36 -4.02 7.05 5.11
CA LYS A 36 -5.08 7.18 6.13
C LYS A 36 -4.68 6.43 7.42
N GLY A 37 -5.58 5.68 8.04
CA GLY A 37 -5.34 5.07 9.37
C GLY A 37 -4.27 3.99 9.50
N ARG A 38 -3.88 3.25 8.44
CA ARG A 38 -2.97 2.07 8.60
C ARG A 38 -1.48 2.40 8.61
N GLY A 39 -1.09 3.65 8.36
CA GLY A 39 0.31 4.07 8.25
C GLY A 39 0.54 5.47 8.81
N PHE A 40 0.46 6.49 7.96
CA PHE A 40 0.75 7.88 8.31
C PHE A 40 -0.36 8.58 9.12
N LYS A 41 -1.50 7.92 9.32
CA LYS A 41 -2.59 8.38 10.20
C LYS A 41 -3.10 9.78 9.86
N LEU A 42 -3.18 10.12 8.57
CA LEU A 42 -3.61 11.47 8.16
C LEU A 42 -5.01 11.85 8.68
N GLU A 43 -5.89 10.88 8.90
CA GLU A 43 -7.22 11.11 9.47
C GLU A 43 -7.16 11.62 10.92
N GLU A 44 -6.13 11.25 11.69
CA GLU A 44 -5.93 11.71 13.08
C GLU A 44 -5.55 13.20 13.14
N THR A 45 -4.98 13.74 12.06
CA THR A 45 -4.63 15.17 11.97
C THR A 45 -5.85 16.09 11.93
N ARG A 46 -7.04 15.54 11.62
CA ARG A 46 -8.31 16.28 11.42
C ARG A 46 -8.21 17.44 10.43
N VAL A 47 -7.19 17.45 9.56
CA VAL A 47 -7.00 18.49 8.55
C VAL A 47 -8.09 18.34 7.48
N VAL A 48 -8.98 19.32 7.45
CA VAL A 48 -10.05 19.44 6.46
C VAL A 48 -9.78 20.58 5.48
N GLY A 49 -10.27 20.43 4.25
CA GLY A 49 -10.17 21.45 3.19
C GLY A 49 -9.14 21.13 2.11
N TYR A 50 -9.57 21.26 0.85
CA TYR A 50 -8.81 20.86 -0.35
C TYR A 50 -7.37 21.39 -0.36
N LEU A 51 -7.18 22.71 -0.19
CA LEU A 51 -5.84 23.32 -0.26
C LEU A 51 -4.91 22.86 0.87
N ARG A 52 -5.45 22.59 2.06
CA ARG A 52 -4.66 22.14 3.22
C ARG A 52 -4.24 20.69 3.02
N ILE A 53 -5.16 19.83 2.57
CA ILE A 53 -4.87 18.43 2.23
C ILE A 53 -3.83 18.37 1.11
N LYS A 54 -3.96 19.18 0.06
CA LYS A 54 -2.99 19.23 -1.05
C LYS A 54 -1.57 19.54 -0.56
N LYS A 55 -1.42 20.51 0.34
CA LYS A 55 -0.12 20.86 0.94
C LYS A 55 0.39 19.76 1.87
N LEU A 56 -0.49 19.22 2.71
CA LEU A 56 -0.16 18.16 3.66
C LEU A 56 0.35 16.90 2.95
N LEU A 57 -0.27 16.49 1.84
CA LEU A 57 0.04 15.25 1.15
C LEU A 57 1.44 15.16 0.54
N VAL A 58 2.13 16.30 0.32
CA VAL A 58 3.47 16.30 -0.28
C VAL A 58 4.46 15.48 0.54
N LEU A 59 4.51 15.71 1.86
CA LEU A 59 5.46 15.03 2.74
C LEU A 59 5.14 13.53 2.95
N PRO A 60 3.89 13.11 3.26
CA PRO A 60 3.51 11.70 3.38
C PRO A 60 3.74 10.90 2.10
N VAL A 61 3.55 11.49 0.92
CA VAL A 61 3.80 10.79 -0.35
C VAL A 61 5.29 10.53 -0.55
N ILE A 62 6.16 11.51 -0.25
CA ILE A 62 7.61 11.32 -0.29
C ILE A 62 8.04 10.27 0.74
N ALA A 63 7.53 10.37 1.96
CA ALA A 63 7.79 9.40 3.01
C ALA A 63 7.31 8.00 2.61
N PHE A 64 6.17 7.88 1.94
CA PHE A 64 5.65 6.61 1.42
C PHE A 64 6.60 5.98 0.41
N CYS A 65 7.08 6.76 -0.55
CA CYS A 65 8.04 6.26 -1.55
C CYS A 65 9.33 5.78 -0.88
N TRP A 66 9.81 6.53 0.12
CA TRP A 66 11.00 6.18 0.88
C TRP A 66 10.81 4.89 1.68
N THR A 67 9.72 4.77 2.45
CA THR A 67 9.43 3.56 3.24
C THR A 67 9.23 2.34 2.36
N HIS A 68 8.62 2.49 1.18
CA HIS A 68 8.47 1.41 0.23
C HIS A 68 9.84 0.95 -0.31
N LYS A 69 10.71 1.88 -0.69
CA LYS A 69 12.06 1.57 -1.20
C LYS A 69 12.93 0.90 -0.15
N VAL A 70 12.89 1.39 1.09
CA VAL A 70 13.60 0.77 2.21
C VAL A 70 13.07 -0.63 2.48
N GLY A 71 11.74 -0.82 2.51
CA GLY A 71 11.15 -2.14 2.73
C GLY A 71 11.52 -3.15 1.65
N ASP A 72 11.66 -2.70 0.39
CA ASP A 72 12.09 -3.51 -0.75
C ASP A 72 13.55 -3.95 -0.57
N TRP A 73 14.44 -2.99 -0.29
CA TRP A 73 15.85 -3.28 0.01
C TRP A 73 16.00 -4.23 1.21
N MET A 74 15.23 -4.04 2.27
CA MET A 74 15.27 -4.94 3.43
C MET A 74 14.80 -6.35 3.06
N HIS A 75 13.76 -6.46 2.24
CA HIS A 75 13.22 -7.74 1.79
C HIS A 75 14.25 -8.52 0.98
N ASP A 76 15.01 -7.84 0.14
CA ASP A 76 15.93 -8.47 -0.80
C ASP A 76 17.34 -8.66 -0.23
N CYS A 77 17.82 -7.73 0.60
CA CYS A 77 19.23 -7.67 1.01
C CYS A 77 19.48 -7.91 2.51
N VAL A 78 18.46 -7.81 3.37
CA VAL A 78 18.64 -7.87 4.84
C VAL A 78 17.94 -9.08 5.44
N LEU A 79 16.61 -9.09 5.40
CA LEU A 79 15.79 -10.18 5.93
C LEU A 79 14.50 -10.29 5.11
N PRO A 80 14.33 -11.37 4.33
CA PRO A 80 13.12 -11.55 3.55
C PRO A 80 11.88 -11.70 4.43
N ILE A 81 10.79 -11.12 3.96
CA ILE A 81 9.49 -11.20 4.60
C ILE A 81 8.97 -12.62 4.39
N LYS A 82 8.74 -13.34 5.48
CA LYS A 82 8.21 -14.70 5.45
C LYS A 82 6.91 -14.76 4.63
N VAL A 83 6.85 -15.70 3.69
CA VAL A 83 5.64 -16.03 2.95
C VAL A 83 4.86 -17.08 3.73
N LYS A 84 3.56 -16.84 3.94
CA LYS A 84 2.65 -17.76 4.65
C LYS A 84 2.19 -18.90 3.73
N THR A 85 1.57 -19.93 4.30
CA THR A 85 1.04 -21.11 3.57
C THR A 85 0.10 -20.75 2.41
N HIS A 86 -0.68 -19.68 2.56
CA HIS A 86 -1.56 -19.13 1.51
C HIS A 86 -0.83 -18.25 0.46
N ARG A 87 0.50 -18.40 0.31
CA ARG A 87 1.37 -17.70 -0.66
C ARG A 87 1.36 -16.16 -0.60
N ARG A 88 0.92 -15.55 0.51
CA ARG A 88 1.03 -14.09 0.70
C ARG A 88 2.11 -13.78 1.73
N LYS A 89 2.78 -12.64 1.57
CA LYS A 89 3.76 -12.12 2.54
C LYS A 89 3.08 -11.91 3.91
N ALA A 90 3.81 -12.17 4.99
CA ALA A 90 3.28 -12.03 6.35
C ALA A 90 2.94 -10.58 6.72
N GLN A 91 3.63 -9.62 6.11
CA GLN A 91 3.37 -8.18 6.18
C GLN A 91 3.65 -7.54 4.81
N SER A 92 3.17 -6.31 4.60
CA SER A 92 3.47 -5.57 3.38
C SER A 92 4.88 -5.00 3.39
N ILE A 93 5.43 -4.75 2.20
CA ILE A 93 6.74 -4.10 2.02
C ILE A 93 6.74 -2.72 2.68
N PHE A 94 5.68 -1.94 2.47
CA PHE A 94 5.52 -0.63 3.11
C PHE A 94 5.62 -0.71 4.64
N ARG A 95 4.87 -1.62 5.28
CA ARG A 95 4.85 -1.73 6.74
C ARG A 95 6.19 -2.22 7.29
N TYR A 96 6.85 -3.09 6.53
CA TYR A 96 8.18 -3.57 6.86
C TYR A 96 9.22 -2.44 6.83
N GLY A 97 9.23 -1.62 5.78
CA GLY A 97 10.11 -0.44 5.70
C GLY A 97 9.75 0.66 6.69
N LEU A 98 8.45 0.90 6.93
CA LEU A 98 7.99 1.86 7.94
C LEU A 98 8.45 1.48 9.35
N ALA A 99 8.38 0.19 9.71
CA ALA A 99 8.86 -0.31 10.99
C ALA A 99 10.38 -0.18 11.18
N TRP A 100 11.13 -0.06 10.10
CA TRP A 100 12.57 0.16 10.15
C TRP A 100 12.93 1.63 10.29
N ILE A 101 12.20 2.51 9.58
CA ILE A 101 12.41 3.97 9.64
C ILE A 101 11.89 4.54 10.95
N GLY A 102 10.71 4.09 11.40
CA GLY A 102 10.16 4.44 12.69
C GLY A 102 10.71 3.49 13.74
N LEU A 103 11.62 3.96 14.60
CA LEU A 103 12.05 3.25 15.81
C LEU A 103 10.79 2.75 16.57
N TYR A 104 10.62 1.43 16.62
CA TYR A 104 9.48 0.64 17.14
C TYR A 104 8.92 1.08 18.53
N PRO A 105 7.66 0.77 18.96
CA PRO A 105 6.59 -0.07 18.40
C PRO A 105 5.26 0.65 18.08
N PHE A 106 4.38 -0.06 17.36
CA PHE A 106 2.92 0.04 17.49
C PHE A 106 2.42 -1.09 18.38
#